data_AF-A0A351RAM8-F1
#
_entry.id   AF-A0A351RAM8-F1
#
_cell.length_a   1.000
_cell.length_b   1.000
_cell.length_c   1.000
_cell.angle_alpha   90.00
_cell.angle_beta   90.00
_cell.angle_gamma   90.00
#
_symmetry.space_group_name_H-M   'P 1'
#
loop_
_entity.id
_entity.type
_entity.pdbx_description
1 polymer ?
#
loop_
_entity_poly.entity_id
_entity_poly.type
_entity_poly.pdbx_seq_one_letter_code
_entity_poly.pdbx_strand_id
1 'polypeptide(L)'
;MEIKVNFLDKLRLEAKFDDFTVIADQPIRYKGDGSAPGPYDYFLASSALCAAYFVKLYCDTRNIPTENIRLSHNNIVDPENRYQQTFKIQIELPPDISYKDRQGILRSIDRCTVKKVVQTGPEFLIEEVANLDADAQALLAMSPANDTLTYIAGKDLPLEQTINNMSALLAGLGIKIEIASWRNIIPNVWSLHIRDAHSPMCFT
;
A
#
# COMPACT_ATOMS: atom_id res chain seq x y z
N MET A 1 -3.54 1.79 6.91
CA MET A 1 -4.89 1.37 6.53
C MET A 1 -5.17 0.09 7.26
N GLU A 2 -6.27 0.02 8.02
CA GLU A 2 -6.72 -1.23 8.63
C GLU A 2 -7.65 -1.99 7.68
N ILE A 3 -7.48 -3.31 7.59
CA ILE A 3 -8.35 -4.19 6.81
C ILE A 3 -8.90 -5.25 7.76
N LYS A 4 -10.22 -5.30 7.92
CA LYS A 4 -10.90 -6.33 8.71
C LYS A 4 -11.41 -7.43 7.78
N VAL A 5 -11.22 -8.68 8.16
CA VAL A 5 -11.62 -9.84 7.34
C VAL A 5 -12.73 -10.61 8.03
N ASN A 6 -13.83 -10.85 7.33
CA ASN A 6 -14.90 -11.75 7.74
C ASN A 6 -14.81 -13.06 6.95
N PHE A 7 -15.09 -14.16 7.63
CA PHE A 7 -15.18 -15.48 7.02
C PHE A 7 -16.63 -15.70 6.57
N LEU A 8 -16.81 -15.93 5.26
CA LEU A 8 -18.11 -16.23 4.68
C LEU A 8 -18.30 -17.76 4.58
N ASP A 9 -19.29 -18.17 3.79
CA ASP A 9 -19.53 -19.57 3.50
C ASP A 9 -18.37 -20.22 2.70
N LYS A 10 -18.09 -21.49 3.01
CA LYS A 10 -17.01 -22.29 2.39
C LYS A 10 -15.64 -21.63 2.53
N LEU A 11 -15.00 -21.28 1.40
CA LEU A 11 -13.66 -20.68 1.33
C LEU A 11 -13.71 -19.21 0.92
N ARG A 12 -14.89 -18.60 0.98
CA ARG A 12 -15.10 -17.19 0.64
C ARG A 12 -14.68 -16.31 1.82
N LEU A 13 -14.01 -15.22 1.50
CA LEU A 13 -13.51 -14.24 2.45
C LEU A 13 -14.00 -12.86 2.05
N GLU A 14 -14.37 -12.05 3.02
CA GLU A 14 -14.75 -10.65 2.81
C GLU A 14 -13.75 -9.75 3.53
N ALA A 15 -13.02 -8.94 2.79
CA ALA A 15 -12.18 -7.88 3.33
C ALA A 15 -12.95 -6.54 3.29
N LYS A 16 -13.01 -5.85 4.44
CA LYS A 16 -13.59 -4.52 4.60
C LYS A 16 -12.51 -3.53 5.02
N PHE A 17 -12.41 -2.45 4.28
CA PHE A 17 -11.53 -1.32 4.57
C PHE A 17 -12.15 -0.08 3.93
N ASP A 18 -12.12 1.04 4.65
CA ASP A 18 -12.82 2.26 4.27
C ASP A 18 -14.30 1.95 3.93
N ASP A 19 -14.80 2.50 2.82
CA ASP A 19 -16.13 2.20 2.27
C ASP A 19 -16.11 1.03 1.25
N PHE A 20 -14.97 0.34 1.12
CA PHE A 20 -14.78 -0.72 0.13
C PHE A 20 -14.97 -2.10 0.75
N THR A 21 -15.51 -3.00 -0.06
CA THR A 21 -15.62 -4.42 0.26
C THR A 21 -15.04 -5.22 -0.90
N VAL A 22 -14.12 -6.13 -0.58
CA VAL A 22 -13.50 -7.04 -1.54
C VAL A 22 -13.81 -8.46 -1.12
N ILE A 23 -14.38 -9.24 -2.02
CA ILE A 23 -14.65 -10.67 -1.80
C ILE A 23 -13.56 -11.45 -2.52
N ALA A 24 -12.96 -12.41 -1.83
CA ALA A 24 -12.05 -13.37 -2.42
C ALA A 24 -12.62 -14.78 -2.28
N ASP A 25 -12.32 -15.64 -3.25
CA ASP A 25 -12.72 -17.04 -3.24
C ASP A 25 -11.62 -17.91 -3.88
N GLN A 26 -11.68 -19.20 -3.62
CA GLN A 26 -10.81 -20.17 -4.26
C GLN A 26 -11.49 -20.79 -5.47
N PRO A 27 -10.75 -21.16 -6.53
CA PRO A 27 -11.33 -21.91 -7.64
C PRO A 27 -11.78 -23.31 -7.20
N ILE A 28 -12.66 -23.92 -7.99
CA ILE A 28 -13.23 -25.26 -7.73
C ILE A 28 -12.15 -26.33 -7.48
N ARG A 29 -11.02 -26.25 -8.20
CA ARG A 29 -9.86 -27.16 -8.02
C ARG A 29 -9.27 -27.12 -6.61
N TYR A 30 -9.48 -26.04 -5.87
CA TYR A 30 -9.05 -25.85 -4.49
C TYR A 30 -10.24 -25.85 -3.52
N LYS A 31 -11.36 -26.50 -3.89
CA LYS A 31 -12.58 -26.68 -3.08
C LYS A 31 -13.35 -25.38 -2.78
N GLY A 32 -13.07 -24.29 -3.49
CA GLY A 32 -13.91 -23.08 -3.42
C GLY A 32 -14.98 -23.07 -4.51
N ASP A 33 -15.75 -21.99 -4.58
CA ASP A 33 -16.85 -21.85 -5.56
C ASP A 33 -16.39 -21.16 -6.85
N GLY A 34 -15.20 -20.56 -6.86
CA GLY A 34 -14.71 -19.74 -7.97
C GLY A 34 -15.58 -18.51 -8.22
N SER A 35 -16.31 -18.05 -7.21
CA SER A 35 -17.25 -16.92 -7.30
C SER A 35 -16.57 -15.55 -7.33
N ALA A 36 -15.31 -15.49 -6.90
CA ALA A 36 -14.47 -14.30 -6.89
C ALA A 36 -12.99 -14.66 -7.15
N PRO A 37 -12.13 -13.70 -7.52
CA PRO A 37 -10.69 -13.92 -7.66
C PRO A 37 -10.06 -14.41 -6.34
N GLY A 38 -8.95 -15.15 -6.47
CA GLY A 38 -8.16 -15.53 -5.30
C GLY A 38 -7.47 -14.31 -4.67
N PRO A 39 -7.11 -14.36 -3.37
CA PRO A 39 -6.40 -13.26 -2.72
C PRO A 39 -5.10 -12.86 -3.44
N TYR A 40 -4.38 -13.83 -4.01
CA TYR A 40 -3.16 -13.57 -4.77
C TYR A 40 -3.43 -12.89 -6.13
N ASP A 41 -4.58 -13.15 -6.75
CA ASP A 41 -4.95 -12.51 -8.02
C ASP A 41 -5.17 -11.01 -7.83
N TYR A 42 -5.71 -10.59 -6.68
CA TYR A 42 -5.80 -9.17 -6.32
C TYR A 42 -4.43 -8.50 -6.22
N PHE A 43 -3.43 -9.19 -5.68
CA PHE A 43 -2.06 -8.68 -5.65
C PHE A 43 -1.51 -8.46 -7.06
N LEU A 44 -1.66 -9.43 -7.97
CA LEU A 44 -1.23 -9.30 -9.37
C LEU A 44 -2.04 -8.24 -10.14
N ALA A 45 -3.33 -8.11 -9.87
CA ALA A 45 -4.14 -7.06 -10.45
C ALA A 45 -3.70 -5.67 -9.95
N SER A 46 -3.39 -5.56 -8.65
CA SER A 46 -2.95 -4.29 -8.03
C SER A 46 -1.64 -3.79 -8.63
N SER A 47 -0.69 -4.66 -8.95
CA SER A 47 0.57 -4.28 -9.59
C SER A 47 0.34 -3.76 -11.01
N ALA A 48 -0.52 -4.42 -11.80
CA ALA A 48 -0.89 -3.99 -13.14
C ALA A 48 -1.61 -2.63 -13.13
N LEU A 49 -2.59 -2.47 -12.23
CA LEU A 49 -3.34 -1.23 -12.06
C LEU A 49 -2.44 -0.08 -11.58
N CYS A 50 -1.51 -0.34 -10.67
CA CYS A 50 -0.52 0.63 -10.22
C CYS A 50 0.36 1.12 -11.38
N ALA A 51 0.85 0.22 -12.23
CA ALA A 51 1.60 0.62 -13.42
C ALA A 51 0.73 1.45 -14.38
N ALA A 52 -0.50 1.02 -14.66
CA ALA A 52 -1.44 1.74 -15.53
C ALA A 52 -1.81 3.13 -14.98
N TYR A 53 -1.95 3.28 -13.66
CA TYR A 53 -2.17 4.56 -13.00
C TYR A 53 -1.04 5.56 -13.30
N PHE A 54 0.23 5.14 -13.20
CA PHE A 54 1.36 6.02 -13.50
C PHE A 54 1.46 6.38 -14.98
N VAL A 55 1.02 5.50 -15.88
CA VAL A 55 0.88 5.82 -17.31
C VAL A 55 -0.19 6.90 -17.49
N LYS A 56 -1.38 6.67 -16.94
CA LYS A 56 -2.50 7.61 -17.04
C LYS A 56 -2.14 8.99 -16.47
N LEU A 57 -1.53 9.04 -15.29
CA LEU A 57 -1.07 10.29 -14.67
C LEU A 57 -0.07 11.04 -15.57
N TYR A 58 0.87 10.33 -16.20
CA TYR A 58 1.82 10.95 -17.12
C TYR A 58 1.12 11.55 -18.34
N CYS A 59 0.20 10.80 -18.94
CA CYS A 59 -0.59 11.23 -20.08
C CYS A 59 -1.48 12.43 -19.75
N ASP A 60 -2.23 12.37 -18.64
CA ASP A 60 -3.13 13.44 -18.19
C ASP A 60 -2.38 14.75 -17.95
N THR A 61 -1.20 14.70 -17.30
CA THR A 61 -0.39 15.92 -17.03
C THR A 61 0.15 16.59 -18.30
N ARG A 62 0.14 15.91 -19.44
CA ARG A 62 0.66 16.39 -20.73
C ARG A 62 -0.40 16.48 -21.82
N ASN A 63 -1.67 16.24 -21.46
CA ASN A 63 -2.79 16.17 -22.40
C ASN A 63 -2.53 15.17 -23.55
N ILE A 64 -1.90 14.03 -23.25
CA ILE A 64 -1.70 12.94 -24.21
C ILE A 64 -2.92 12.01 -24.11
N PRO A 65 -3.63 11.71 -25.21
CA PRO A 65 -4.73 10.76 -25.18
C PRO A 65 -4.26 9.38 -24.73
N THR A 66 -5.04 8.72 -23.87
CA THR A 66 -4.75 7.33 -23.45
C THR A 66 -5.37 6.28 -24.38
N GLU A 67 -6.01 6.71 -25.46
CA GLU A 67 -6.61 5.82 -26.45
C GLU A 67 -5.55 4.91 -27.07
N ASN A 68 -5.88 3.63 -27.24
CA ASN A 68 -4.98 2.61 -27.80
C ASN A 68 -3.69 2.35 -27.00
N ILE A 69 -3.55 2.89 -25.79
CA ILE A 69 -2.53 2.43 -24.85
C ILE A 69 -3.03 1.15 -24.18
N ARG A 70 -2.25 0.07 -24.27
CA ARG A 70 -2.58 -1.21 -23.64
C ARG A 70 -1.45 -1.65 -22.73
N LEU A 71 -1.81 -2.27 -21.61
CA LEU A 71 -0.87 -2.82 -20.65
C LEU A 71 -1.23 -4.27 -20.36
N SER A 72 -0.24 -5.15 -20.39
CA SER A 72 -0.37 -6.54 -19.98
C SER A 72 0.57 -6.84 -18.82
N HIS A 73 0.09 -7.67 -17.89
CA HIS A 73 0.84 -8.14 -16.74
C HIS A 73 0.82 -9.66 -16.73
N ASN A 74 2.00 -10.27 -16.77
CA ASN A 74 2.15 -11.72 -16.74
C ASN A 74 3.06 -12.11 -15.56
N ASN A 75 2.75 -13.21 -14.88
CA ASN A 75 3.67 -13.80 -13.93
C ASN A 75 4.39 -14.98 -14.57
N ILE A 76 5.70 -15.04 -14.38
CA ILE A 76 6.53 -16.19 -14.77
C ILE A 76 7.01 -16.79 -13.47
N VAL A 77 6.57 -18.02 -13.19
CA VAL A 77 6.92 -18.76 -11.99
C VAL A 77 8.17 -19.58 -12.28
N ASP A 78 9.17 -19.50 -11.41
CA ASP A 78 10.37 -20.33 -11.51
C ASP A 78 10.03 -21.82 -11.28
N PRO A 79 10.53 -22.74 -12.11
CA PRO A 79 10.19 -24.16 -12.01
C PRO A 79 10.75 -24.84 -10.75
N GLU A 80 11.85 -24.33 -10.18
CA GLU A 80 12.49 -24.90 -9.00
C GLU A 80 11.98 -24.25 -7.71
N ASN A 81 11.58 -22.97 -7.77
CA ASN A 81 11.04 -22.25 -6.64
C ASN A 81 9.77 -21.46 -6.98
N ARG A 82 8.60 -22.01 -6.61
CA ARG A 82 7.29 -21.39 -6.88
C ARG A 82 7.12 -19.97 -6.32
N TYR A 83 7.92 -19.57 -5.32
CA TYR A 83 7.87 -18.24 -4.73
C TYR A 83 8.78 -17.24 -5.45
N GLN A 84 9.74 -17.72 -6.23
CA GLN A 84 10.54 -16.88 -7.10
C GLN A 84 9.75 -16.62 -8.38
N GLN A 85 9.18 -15.42 -8.46
CA GLN A 85 8.35 -15.02 -9.59
C GLN A 85 8.92 -13.79 -10.28
N THR A 86 8.88 -13.81 -11.61
CA THR A 86 9.16 -12.64 -12.44
C THR A 86 7.84 -12.06 -12.92
N PHE A 87 7.49 -10.88 -12.42
CA PHE A 87 6.33 -10.12 -12.89
C PHE A 87 6.73 -9.28 -14.12
N LYS A 88 6.20 -9.64 -15.28
CA LYS A 88 6.49 -8.99 -16.55
C LYS A 88 5.33 -8.06 -16.94
N ILE A 89 5.60 -6.76 -16.89
CA ILE A 89 4.68 -5.72 -17.36
C ILE A 89 5.12 -5.29 -18.76
N GLN A 90 4.21 -5.37 -19.73
CA GLN A 90 4.45 -4.92 -21.09
C GLN A 90 3.43 -3.84 -21.44
N ILE A 91 3.88 -2.80 -22.15
CA ILE A 91 3.03 -1.71 -22.59
C ILE A 91 3.12 -1.57 -24.10
N GLU A 92 1.96 -1.46 -24.74
CA GLU A 92 1.79 -1.11 -26.14
C GLU A 92 1.39 0.36 -26.22
N LEU A 93 2.16 1.15 -26.97
CA LEU A 93 1.98 2.59 -27.11
C LEU A 93 1.76 2.93 -28.60
N PRO A 94 0.71 3.68 -28.95
CA PRO A 94 0.37 3.99 -30.33
C PRO A 94 1.47 4.83 -31.00
N PRO A 95 1.65 4.73 -32.34
CA PRO A 95 2.83 5.24 -33.07
C PRO A 95 3.02 6.77 -32.97
N ASP A 96 1.94 7.50 -32.77
CA ASP A 96 1.85 8.96 -32.63
C ASP A 96 2.50 9.50 -31.35
N ILE A 97 2.70 8.68 -30.31
CA ILE A 97 3.41 9.10 -29.11
C ILE A 97 4.89 9.34 -29.43
N SER A 98 5.35 10.55 -29.12
CA SER A 98 6.73 10.99 -29.32
C SER A 98 7.73 10.09 -28.58
N TYR A 99 8.95 9.97 -29.12
CA TYR A 99 10.01 9.20 -28.45
C TYR A 99 10.28 9.68 -27.01
N LYS A 100 10.23 11.01 -26.80
CA LYS A 100 10.41 11.63 -25.48
C LYS A 100 9.32 11.19 -24.50
N ASP A 101 8.07 11.19 -24.94
CA ASP A 101 6.95 10.81 -24.09
C ASP A 101 6.93 9.30 -23.82
N ARG A 102 7.29 8.46 -24.81
CA ARG A 102 7.47 7.01 -24.57
C ARG A 102 8.45 6.74 -23.45
N GLN A 103 9.62 7.38 -23.47
CA GLN A 103 10.61 7.25 -22.41
C GLN A 103 10.10 7.79 -21.08
N GLY A 104 9.36 8.89 -21.10
CA GLY A 104 8.72 9.46 -19.91
C GLY A 104 7.68 8.52 -19.28
N ILE A 105 6.83 7.88 -20.10
CA ILE A 105 5.85 6.88 -19.67
C ILE A 105 6.55 5.70 -19.02
N LEU A 106 7.59 5.15 -19.65
CA LEU A 106 8.36 4.03 -19.08
C LEU A 106 9.00 4.38 -17.73
N ARG A 107 9.56 5.59 -17.60
CA ARG A 107 10.08 6.10 -16.31
C ARG A 107 8.98 6.31 -15.29
N SER A 108 7.78 6.72 -15.70
CA SER A 108 6.63 6.89 -14.82
C SER A 108 6.20 5.55 -14.22
N ILE A 109 6.09 4.50 -15.06
CA ILE A 109 5.82 3.12 -14.62
C ILE A 109 6.88 2.67 -13.60
N ASP A 110 8.13 3.11 -13.73
CA ASP A 110 9.16 2.75 -12.77
C ASP A 110 8.83 3.18 -11.33
N ARG A 111 7.99 4.20 -11.14
CA ARG A 111 7.60 4.73 -9.83
C ARG A 111 6.44 3.96 -9.18
N CYS A 112 5.92 2.89 -9.81
CA CYS A 112 4.85 2.10 -9.23
C CYS A 112 5.18 1.62 -7.82
N THR A 113 4.36 2.06 -6.86
CA THR A 113 4.51 1.77 -5.43
C THR A 113 4.49 0.28 -5.15
N VAL A 114 3.54 -0.48 -5.71
CA VAL A 114 3.43 -1.94 -5.50
C VAL A 114 4.74 -2.63 -5.91
N LYS A 115 5.28 -2.29 -7.08
CA LYS A 115 6.56 -2.84 -7.56
C LYS A 115 7.72 -2.46 -6.65
N LYS A 116 7.84 -1.19 -6.25
CA LYS A 116 8.94 -0.74 -5.38
C LYS A 116 8.89 -1.42 -4.01
N VAL A 117 7.71 -1.50 -3.38
CA VAL A 117 7.54 -2.20 -2.09
C VAL A 117 7.98 -3.66 -2.21
N VAL A 118 7.48 -4.39 -3.21
CA VAL A 118 7.85 -5.80 -3.44
C VAL A 118 9.37 -5.96 -3.66
N GLN A 119 9.99 -5.06 -4.43
CA GLN A 119 11.45 -5.09 -4.66
C GLN A 119 12.28 -4.74 -3.43
N THR A 120 11.73 -3.92 -2.51
CA THR A 120 12.38 -3.59 -1.23
C THR A 120 12.24 -4.70 -0.20
N GLY A 121 11.26 -5.59 -0.34
CA GLY A 121 11.06 -6.73 0.56
C GLY A 121 10.47 -6.30 1.90
N PRO A 122 9.15 -6.06 1.99
CA PRO A 122 8.52 -5.74 3.27
C PRO A 122 8.58 -6.95 4.21
N GLU A 123 8.70 -6.67 5.51
CA GLU A 123 8.63 -7.69 6.54
C GLU A 123 7.16 -7.98 6.90
N PHE A 124 6.86 -9.26 7.12
CA PHE A 124 5.56 -9.70 7.61
C PHE A 124 5.72 -10.17 9.06
N LEU A 125 5.17 -9.41 10.00
CA LEU A 125 5.08 -9.77 11.40
C LEU A 125 3.72 -10.41 11.66
N ILE A 126 3.71 -11.56 12.32
CA ILE A 126 2.48 -12.31 12.65
C ILE A 126 2.44 -12.47 14.16
N GLU A 127 1.41 -11.92 14.79
CA GLU A 127 1.23 -11.89 16.23
C GLU A 127 -0.18 -12.32 16.60
N GLU A 128 -0.32 -13.04 17.71
CA GLU A 128 -1.62 -13.34 18.32
C GLU A 128 -1.93 -12.28 19.37
N VAL A 129 -3.14 -11.74 19.32
CA VAL A 129 -3.64 -10.75 20.28
C VAL A 129 -4.93 -11.21 20.91
N ALA A 130 -5.15 -10.86 22.18
CA ALA A 130 -6.38 -11.20 22.89
C ALA A 130 -7.58 -10.39 22.37
N ASN A 131 -7.36 -9.15 21.90
CA ASN A 131 -8.40 -8.32 21.32
C ASN A 131 -7.83 -7.30 20.32
N LEU A 132 -8.21 -7.44 19.04
CA LEU A 132 -7.77 -6.56 17.94
C LEU A 132 -8.17 -5.08 18.13
N ASP A 133 -9.29 -4.80 18.80
CA ASP A 133 -9.73 -3.41 19.04
C ASP A 133 -8.92 -2.73 20.17
N ALA A 134 -8.29 -3.51 21.06
CA ALA A 134 -7.46 -2.99 22.16
C ALA A 134 -5.99 -2.77 21.76
N ASP A 135 -5.43 -3.66 20.94
CA ASP A 135 -3.99 -3.67 20.57
C ASP A 135 -3.65 -2.80 19.35
N ALA A 136 -4.68 -2.27 18.69
CA ALA A 136 -4.60 -1.48 17.47
C ALA A 136 -3.74 -0.19 17.55
N GLN A 137 -3.40 0.30 18.74
CA GLN A 137 -2.57 1.50 18.94
C GLN A 137 -1.07 1.19 19.11
N ALA A 138 -0.68 -0.07 19.29
CA ALA A 138 0.69 -0.46 19.58
C ALA A 138 1.65 -0.25 18.39
N LEU A 139 1.15 -0.32 17.14
CA LEU A 139 1.96 -0.22 15.92
C LEU A 139 2.61 1.15 15.69
N LEU A 140 2.16 2.21 16.39
CA LEU A 140 2.78 3.54 16.35
C LEU A 140 3.88 3.71 17.40
N ALA A 141 3.88 2.86 18.43
CA ALA A 141 4.87 2.89 19.49
C ALA A 141 6.14 2.22 18.99
N MET A 142 6.84 2.88 18.05
CA MET A 142 8.27 2.62 17.87
C MET A 142 8.94 2.97 19.20
N SER A 143 9.17 1.96 20.03
CA SER A 143 10.00 2.11 21.21
C SER A 143 11.42 2.38 20.70
N PRO A 144 12.02 3.55 20.95
CA PRO A 144 13.38 3.79 20.52
C PRO A 144 14.28 2.76 21.20
N ALA A 145 15.08 2.04 20.41
CA ALA A 145 15.99 1.02 20.92
C ALA A 145 17.17 1.58 21.73
N ASN A 146 17.26 2.91 21.92
CA ASN A 146 18.38 3.57 22.60
C ASN A 146 17.89 4.55 23.67
N ASP A 147 18.60 4.59 24.81
CA ASP A 147 18.48 5.55 25.92
C ASP A 147 18.76 7.03 25.54
N THR A 148 18.83 7.35 24.25
CA THR A 148 19.11 8.70 23.74
C THR A 148 17.80 9.45 23.49
N LEU A 149 17.60 10.56 24.21
CA LEU A 149 16.45 11.45 24.04
C LEU A 149 16.74 12.54 23.00
N THR A 150 15.79 12.78 22.09
CA THR A 150 15.95 13.78 21.01
C THR A 150 15.33 15.12 21.41
N TYR A 151 16.14 16.16 21.52
CA TYR A 151 15.67 17.52 21.84
C TYR A 151 15.64 18.41 20.60
N ILE A 152 14.49 19.04 20.35
CA ILE A 152 14.31 20.04 19.29
C ILE A 152 14.35 21.42 19.95
N ALA A 153 15.19 22.32 19.43
CA ALA A 153 15.32 23.67 19.96
C ALA A 153 13.95 24.38 20.03
N GLY A 154 13.62 24.91 21.20
CA GLY A 154 12.33 25.58 21.46
C GLY A 154 11.17 24.67 21.84
N LYS A 155 11.37 23.36 22.01
CA LYS A 155 10.38 22.45 22.62
C LYS A 155 10.75 22.10 24.05
N ASP A 156 9.73 22.02 24.91
CA ASP A 156 9.89 21.76 26.34
C ASP A 156 10.12 20.28 26.69
N LEU A 157 9.71 19.36 25.80
CA LEU A 157 9.83 17.92 26.00
C LEU A 157 10.66 17.28 24.87
N PRO A 158 11.36 16.17 25.16
CA PRO A 158 11.93 15.30 24.14
C PRO A 158 10.88 14.90 23.10
N LEU A 159 11.34 14.65 21.87
CA LEU A 159 10.49 14.23 20.77
C LEU A 159 9.71 12.96 21.13
N GLU A 160 10.37 11.99 21.75
CA GLU A 160 9.81 10.69 22.13
C GLU A 160 8.65 10.86 23.13
N GLN A 161 8.84 11.70 24.15
CA GLN A 161 7.78 12.01 25.12
C GLN A 161 6.63 12.80 24.49
N THR A 162 6.95 13.72 23.58
CA THR A 162 5.93 14.48 22.84
C THR A 162 5.07 13.55 21.98
N ILE A 163 5.70 12.59 21.28
CA ILE A 163 5.00 11.58 20.47
C ILE A 163 4.11 10.72 21.37
N ASN A 164 4.63 10.20 22.48
CA ASN A 164 3.87 9.36 23.41
C ASN A 164 2.66 10.11 23.99
N ASN A 165 2.85 11.36 24.43
CA ASN A 165 1.76 12.18 24.98
C ASN A 165 0.68 12.46 23.93
N MET A 166 1.08 12.85 22.71
CA MET A 166 0.13 13.15 21.65
C MET A 166 -0.64 11.90 21.20
N SER A 167 0.06 10.78 21.03
CA SER A 167 -0.55 9.49 20.69
C SER A 167 -1.55 9.06 21.75
N ALA A 168 -1.21 9.18 23.04
CA ALA A 168 -2.10 8.85 24.16
C ALA A 168 -3.33 9.76 24.24
N LEU A 169 -3.18 11.06 23.94
CA LEU A 169 -4.31 11.99 23.90
C LEU A 169 -5.29 11.66 22.76
N LEU A 170 -4.77 11.45 21.56
CA LEU A 170 -5.58 11.07 20.39
C LEU A 170 -6.28 9.72 20.61
N ALA A 171 -5.56 8.77 21.19
CA ALA A 171 -6.10 7.49 21.65
C ALA A 171 -7.26 7.65 22.64
N GLY A 172 -7.10 8.50 23.65
CA GLY A 172 -8.15 8.79 24.64
C GLY A 172 -9.40 9.43 24.04
N LEU A 173 -9.28 10.08 22.89
CA LEU A 173 -10.40 10.62 22.10
C LEU A 173 -11.02 9.58 21.15
N GLY A 174 -10.50 8.34 21.12
CA GLY A 174 -10.95 7.29 20.21
C GLY A 174 -10.39 7.41 18.78
N ILE A 175 -9.45 8.33 18.54
CA ILE A 175 -8.80 8.51 17.24
C ILE A 175 -7.66 7.50 17.13
N LYS A 176 -7.77 6.57 16.18
CA LYS A 176 -6.73 5.58 15.91
C LYS A 176 -5.82 6.10 14.83
N ILE A 177 -4.63 6.57 15.20
CA ILE A 177 -3.69 7.13 14.23
C ILE A 177 -3.06 6.00 13.41
N GLU A 178 -2.84 6.24 12.12
CA GLU A 178 -1.99 5.41 11.28
C GLU A 178 -1.04 6.28 10.45
N ILE A 179 0.17 5.75 10.19
CA ILE A 179 1.11 6.39 9.27
C ILE A 179 0.62 6.15 7.84
N ALA A 180 0.21 7.23 7.16
CA ALA A 180 -0.24 7.17 5.77
C ALA A 180 0.94 7.25 4.79
N SER A 181 1.88 8.17 5.02
CA SER A 181 3.10 8.28 4.21
C SER A 181 4.20 9.07 4.92
N TRP A 182 5.45 8.70 4.65
CA TRP A 182 6.61 9.58 4.89
C TRP A 182 6.82 10.42 3.63
N ARG A 183 6.84 11.75 3.78
CA ARG A 183 7.14 12.68 2.69
C ARG A 183 8.48 13.36 2.98
N ASN A 184 9.40 13.27 2.04
CA ASN A 184 10.73 13.88 2.09
C ASN A 184 10.91 14.77 0.85
N ILE A 185 10.14 15.86 0.80
CA ILE A 185 10.06 16.75 -0.36
C ILE A 185 11.28 17.69 -0.40
N ILE A 186 11.87 17.99 0.76
CA ILE A 186 13.00 18.89 0.93
C ILE A 186 14.16 18.09 1.55
N PRO A 187 15.41 18.22 1.05
CA PRO A 187 16.55 17.51 1.62
C PRO A 187 16.68 17.73 3.13
N ASN A 188 16.92 16.64 3.86
CA ASN A 188 17.03 16.62 5.33
C ASN A 188 15.76 17.03 6.09
N VAL A 189 14.59 17.03 5.43
CA VAL A 189 13.30 17.28 6.06
C VAL A 189 12.38 16.09 5.86
N TRP A 190 12.07 15.41 6.96
CA TRP A 190 11.10 14.33 7.00
C TRP A 190 9.78 14.87 7.54
N SER A 191 8.72 14.65 6.79
CA SER A 191 7.36 14.93 7.24
C SER A 191 6.56 13.63 7.25
N LEU A 192 5.86 13.40 8.34
CA LEU A 192 5.02 12.24 8.54
C LEU A 192 3.57 12.65 8.32
N HIS A 193 2.91 12.07 7.31
CA HIS A 193 1.48 12.21 7.15
C HIS A 193 0.80 11.08 7.93
N ILE A 194 0.02 11.46 8.92
CA ILE A 194 -0.82 10.57 9.71
C ILE A 194 -2.30 10.84 9.42
N ARG A 195 -3.15 9.82 9.60
CA ARG A 195 -4.61 9.94 9.48
C ARG A 195 -5.30 9.02 10.50
N ASP A 196 -6.61 9.20 10.68
CA ASP A 196 -7.42 8.24 11.44
C ASP A 196 -7.66 6.98 10.60
N ALA A 197 -7.33 5.82 11.14
CA ALA A 197 -7.54 4.50 10.53
C ALA A 197 -9.02 4.22 10.27
N HIS A 198 -9.93 4.79 11.08
CA HIS A 198 -11.38 4.63 10.89
C HIS A 198 -12.00 5.68 9.95
N SER A 199 -11.27 6.75 9.62
CA SER A 199 -11.81 7.80 8.75
C SER A 199 -10.73 8.42 7.83
N PRO A 200 -10.14 7.62 6.93
CA PRO A 200 -8.98 8.05 6.17
C PRO A 200 -9.28 9.12 5.10
N MET A 201 -10.55 9.27 4.70
CA MET A 201 -11.00 10.27 3.74
C MET A 201 -11.17 11.68 4.33
N CYS A 202 -11.20 11.81 5.67
CA CYS A 202 -11.41 13.11 6.33
C CYS A 202 -10.14 13.98 6.38
N PHE A 203 -8.98 13.46 5.97
CA PHE A 203 -7.67 14.15 6.09
C PHE A 203 -6.76 13.94 4.85
N THR A 204 -7.33 14.01 3.64
CA THR A 204 -6.59 13.94 2.36
C THR A 204 -5.80 15.20 2.07
#